data_AF-A0A813FAL0-F1
#
_entry.id   AF-A0A813FAL0-F1
#
_cell.length_a   1.000
_cell.length_b   1.000
_cell.length_c   1.000
_cell.angle_alpha   90.00
_cell.angle_beta   90.00
_cell.angle_gamma   90.00
#
_symmetry.space_group_name_H-M   'P 1'
#
loop_
_entity.id
_entity.type
_entity.pdbx_description
1 polymer ?
#
loop_
_entity_poly.entity_id
_entity_poly.type
_entity_poly.pdbx_seq_one_letter_code
_entity_poly.pdbx_strand_id
1 'polypeptide(L)'
;VIVVLPARSLVLRGLLAVLLAATVSTARSADAQKTEDWKLCSSICRAANGKRMVVSSAYSIECWAGGNDGVLRILDRLGVSLIALQECDYGSGMGTSKYPLWISRIGNAWNEKYRLDFHYPRESSSKSFVEVGLKH
;
A
#
# COMPACT_ATOMS: atom_id res chain seq x y z
N VAL A 1 -29.89 57.58 24.02
CA VAL A 1 -29.11 56.41 24.53
C VAL A 1 -28.26 55.91 23.38
N ILE A 2 -26.95 56.15 23.43
CA ILE A 2 -26.00 55.72 22.39
C ILE A 2 -25.42 54.38 22.84
N VAL A 3 -25.68 53.32 22.08
CA VAL A 3 -25.13 51.99 22.35
C VAL A 3 -23.76 51.90 21.70
N VAL A 4 -22.71 52.02 22.50
CA VAL A 4 -21.33 51.73 22.12
C VAL A 4 -21.13 50.22 22.13
N LEU A 5 -20.92 49.61 20.97
CA LEU A 5 -20.55 48.20 20.86
C LEU A 5 -19.02 48.04 21.03
N PRO A 6 -18.54 47.16 21.93
CA PRO A 6 -17.12 46.96 22.15
C PRO A 6 -16.49 46.15 21.00
N ALA A 7 -15.45 46.73 20.39
CA ALA A 7 -14.57 46.11 19.41
C ALA A 7 -13.68 45.03 20.05
N ARG A 8 -14.22 43.85 20.35
CA ARG A 8 -13.43 42.69 20.81
C ARG A 8 -14.05 41.36 20.34
N SER A 9 -14.08 41.08 19.03
CA SER A 9 -14.46 39.72 18.58
C SER A 9 -14.07 39.40 17.13
N LEU A 10 -12.82 39.68 16.73
CA LEU A 10 -12.36 39.35 15.36
C LEU A 10 -11.17 38.39 15.28
N VAL A 11 -10.56 38.00 16.40
CA VAL A 11 -9.36 37.14 16.36
C VAL A 11 -9.70 35.63 16.47
N LEU A 12 -10.90 35.27 16.95
CA LEU A 12 -11.23 33.87 17.24
C LEU A 12 -11.81 33.07 16.04
N ARG A 13 -12.18 33.73 14.94
CA ARG A 13 -12.77 33.06 13.75
C ARG A 13 -11.75 32.61 12.71
N GLY A 14 -10.52 33.14 12.73
CA GLY A 14 -9.47 32.76 11.78
C GLY A 14 -8.86 31.37 12.07
N LEU A 15 -8.81 30.96 13.34
CA LEU A 15 -8.17 29.71 13.76
C LEU A 15 -9.01 28.45 13.48
N LEU A 16 -10.34 28.57 13.34
CA LEU A 16 -11.18 27.41 13.03
C LEU A 16 -11.10 26.98 11.55
N ALA A 17 -10.82 27.91 10.64
CA ALA A 17 -10.75 27.62 9.20
C ALA A 17 -9.48 26.84 8.81
N VAL A 18 -8.38 27.03 9.55
CA VAL A 18 -7.09 26.37 9.26
C VAL A 18 -7.13 24.88 9.66
N LEU A 19 -7.86 24.52 10.71
CA LEU A 19 -8.00 23.12 11.15
C LEU A 19 -8.87 22.28 10.20
N LEU A 20 -9.91 22.86 9.58
CA LEU A 20 -10.77 22.17 8.60
C LEU A 20 -10.10 21.94 7.23
N ALA A 21 -9.18 22.83 6.82
CA ALA A 21 -8.43 22.66 5.57
C ALA A 21 -7.38 21.54 5.64
N ALA A 22 -6.83 21.30 6.85
CA ALA A 22 -5.83 20.24 7.08
C ALA A 22 -6.44 18.82 7.03
N THR A 23 -7.68 18.64 7.47
CA THR A 23 -8.35 17.32 7.45
C THR A 23 -8.77 16.89 6.05
N VAL A 24 -9.15 17.82 5.17
CA VAL A 24 -9.55 17.48 3.78
C VAL A 24 -8.33 17.12 2.92
N SER A 25 -7.20 17.81 3.10
CA SER A 25 -5.98 17.54 2.36
C SER A 25 -5.34 16.19 2.72
N THR A 26 -5.42 15.80 4.00
CA THR A 26 -4.91 14.50 4.47
C THR A 26 -5.78 13.32 4.03
N ALA A 27 -7.11 13.49 4.00
CA ALA A 27 -8.03 12.46 3.50
C ALA A 27 -7.82 12.16 2.00
N ARG A 28 -7.69 13.19 1.15
CA ARG A 28 -7.40 13.01 -0.28
C ARG A 28 -6.04 12.34 -0.52
N SER A 29 -5.04 12.67 0.28
CA SER A 29 -3.72 12.05 0.20
C SER A 29 -3.76 10.57 0.57
N ALA A 30 -4.53 10.20 1.59
CA ALA A 30 -4.69 8.81 2.01
C ALA A 30 -5.41 7.96 0.95
N ASP A 31 -6.46 8.49 0.33
CA ASP A 31 -7.19 7.78 -0.71
C ASP A 31 -6.39 7.66 -2.02
N ALA A 32 -5.58 8.67 -2.37
CA ALA A 32 -4.64 8.57 -3.47
C ALA A 32 -3.59 7.47 -3.24
N GLN A 33 -3.04 7.38 -2.02
CA GLN A 33 -2.08 6.34 -1.67
C GLN A 33 -2.70 4.94 -1.75
N LYS A 34 -3.90 4.74 -1.17
CA LYS A 34 -4.62 3.46 -1.28
C LYS A 34 -4.85 3.08 -2.74
N THR A 35 -5.22 4.05 -3.57
CA THR A 35 -5.47 3.80 -4.99
C THR A 35 -4.21 3.35 -5.72
N GLU A 36 -3.06 3.95 -5.42
CA GLU A 36 -1.78 3.51 -5.99
C GLU A 36 -1.37 2.14 -5.47
N ASP A 37 -1.45 1.89 -4.16
CA ASP A 37 -1.12 0.58 -3.56
C ASP A 37 -1.96 -0.55 -4.18
N TRP A 38 -3.26 -0.29 -4.38
CA TRP A 38 -4.18 -1.22 -5.02
C TRP A 38 -3.80 -1.51 -6.47
N LYS A 39 -3.46 -0.47 -7.26
CA LYS A 39 -2.99 -0.63 -8.65
C LYS A 39 -1.72 -1.46 -8.74
N LEU A 40 -0.76 -1.24 -7.83
CA LEU A 40 0.50 -1.98 -7.80
C LEU A 40 0.23 -3.47 -7.50
N CYS A 41 -0.56 -3.75 -6.47
CA CYS A 41 -0.92 -5.12 -6.08
C CYS A 41 -1.66 -5.86 -7.20
N SER A 42 -2.72 -5.25 -7.74
CA SER A 42 -3.54 -5.83 -8.80
C SER A 42 -2.77 -6.05 -10.10
N SER A 43 -1.79 -5.19 -10.44
CA SER A 43 -0.92 -5.38 -11.60
C SER A 43 -0.08 -6.66 -11.50
N ILE A 44 0.57 -6.88 -10.34
CA ILE A 44 1.35 -8.09 -10.09
C ILE A 44 0.44 -9.32 -10.09
N CYS A 45 -0.73 -9.22 -9.44
CA CYS A 45 -1.69 -10.31 -9.37
C CYS A 45 -2.23 -10.72 -10.76
N ARG A 46 -2.55 -9.74 -11.60
CA ARG A 46 -2.97 -9.97 -12.99
C ARG A 46 -1.88 -10.64 -13.81
N ALA A 47 -0.63 -10.19 -13.66
CA ALA A 47 0.50 -10.80 -14.36
C ALA A 47 0.79 -12.23 -13.90
N ALA A 48 0.64 -12.52 -12.60
CA ALA A 48 0.76 -13.87 -12.05
C ALA A 48 -0.34 -14.81 -12.57
N ASN A 49 -1.55 -14.28 -12.81
CA ASN A 49 -2.71 -15.02 -13.33
C ASN A 49 -2.96 -16.35 -12.60
N GLY A 50 -2.92 -16.33 -11.27
CA GLY A 50 -3.09 -17.51 -10.42
C GLY A 50 -1.93 -18.50 -10.42
N LYS A 51 -0.83 -18.22 -11.12
CA LYS A 51 0.36 -19.06 -11.17
C LYS A 51 1.36 -18.67 -10.09
N ARG A 52 2.06 -19.67 -9.55
CA ARG A 52 3.22 -19.48 -8.69
C ARG A 52 4.46 -19.19 -9.53
N MET A 53 5.16 -18.10 -9.21
CA MET A 53 6.37 -17.66 -9.91
C MET A 53 7.56 -17.69 -8.95
N VAL A 54 8.66 -18.33 -9.36
CA VAL A 54 9.90 -18.30 -8.58
C VAL A 54 10.63 -16.99 -8.87
N VAL A 55 10.87 -16.18 -7.84
CA VAL A 55 11.47 -14.84 -7.99
C VAL A 55 12.90 -14.77 -7.48
N SER A 56 13.31 -15.74 -6.67
CA SER A 56 14.70 -15.91 -6.23
C SER A 56 14.98 -17.35 -5.85
N SER A 57 16.22 -17.66 -5.44
CA SER A 57 16.57 -18.97 -4.89
C SER A 57 15.86 -19.29 -3.56
N ALA A 58 15.34 -18.28 -2.85
CA ALA A 58 14.74 -18.43 -1.53
C ALA A 58 13.21 -18.29 -1.53
N TYR A 59 12.65 -17.59 -2.53
CA TYR A 59 11.26 -17.13 -2.48
C TYR A 59 10.51 -17.41 -3.78
N SER A 60 9.22 -17.69 -3.63
CA SER A 60 8.24 -17.71 -4.71
C SER A 60 7.10 -16.75 -4.41
N ILE A 61 6.42 -16.28 -5.44
CA ILE A 61 5.23 -15.44 -5.32
C ILE A 61 4.03 -16.12 -5.95
N GLU A 62 2.86 -15.89 -5.39
CA GLU A 62 1.59 -16.41 -5.88
C GLU A 62 0.51 -15.35 -5.69
N CYS A 63 -0.38 -15.21 -6.66
CA CYS A 63 -1.63 -14.50 -6.46
C CYS A 63 -2.76 -15.51 -6.26
N TRP A 64 -3.23 -15.65 -5.02
CA TRP A 64 -4.34 -16.54 -4.68
C TRP A 64 -5.69 -15.86 -4.92
N ALA A 65 -6.72 -16.62 -5.28
CA ALA A 65 -8.03 -16.09 -5.71
C ALA A 65 -7.88 -15.05 -6.85
N GLY A 66 -7.11 -15.43 -7.88
CA GLY A 66 -6.56 -14.53 -8.90
C GLY A 66 -7.54 -13.58 -9.61
N GLY A 67 -6.99 -12.62 -10.35
CA GLY A 67 -7.75 -11.54 -11.00
C GLY A 67 -7.27 -10.18 -10.50
N ASN A 68 -8.19 -9.23 -10.35
CA ASN A 68 -7.89 -7.89 -9.85
C ASN A 68 -7.89 -7.82 -8.31
N ASP A 69 -8.63 -8.73 -7.65
CA ASP A 69 -8.95 -8.65 -6.22
C ASP A 69 -8.42 -9.88 -5.45
N GLY A 70 -7.23 -10.36 -5.86
CA GLY A 70 -6.59 -11.52 -5.25
C GLY A 70 -5.80 -11.21 -3.99
N VAL A 71 -5.10 -12.21 -3.47
CA VAL A 71 -4.14 -12.06 -2.37
C VAL A 71 -2.73 -12.36 -2.89
N LEU A 72 -1.90 -11.33 -2.97
CA LEU A 72 -0.49 -11.48 -3.30
C LEU A 72 0.24 -12.09 -2.09
N ARG A 73 0.92 -13.22 -2.32
CA ARG A 73 1.63 -13.97 -1.30
C ARG A 73 3.08 -14.13 -1.69
N ILE A 74 3.99 -13.89 -0.74
CA ILE A 74 5.36 -14.36 -0.80
C ILE A 74 5.41 -15.65 -0.02
N LEU A 75 5.91 -16.70 -0.64
CA LEU A 75 6.12 -18.01 -0.06
C LEU A 75 7.62 -18.33 -0.04
N ASP A 76 8.01 -19.34 0.73
CA ASP A 76 9.33 -19.95 0.59
C ASP A 76 9.51 -20.56 -0.82
N ARG A 77 10.73 -21.00 -1.12
CA ARG A 77 11.07 -21.63 -2.40
C ARG A 77 10.17 -22.82 -2.74
N LEU A 78 9.76 -23.59 -1.74
CA LEU A 78 8.92 -24.79 -1.92
C LEU A 78 7.44 -24.44 -2.08
N GLY A 79 7.06 -23.20 -1.75
CA GLY A 79 5.69 -22.71 -1.67
C GLY A 79 4.89 -23.30 -0.51
N VAL A 80 5.55 -23.75 0.55
CA VAL A 80 4.91 -24.37 1.71
C VAL A 80 4.67 -23.32 2.79
N SER A 81 5.69 -22.52 3.09
CA SER A 81 5.61 -21.51 4.13
C SER A 81 5.22 -20.15 3.56
N LEU A 82 4.15 -19.57 4.08
CA LEU A 82 3.79 -18.18 3.79
C LEU A 82 4.77 -17.23 4.51
N ILE A 83 5.37 -16.29 3.79
CA ILE A 83 6.32 -15.33 4.35
C ILE A 83 5.62 -13.99 4.58
N ALA A 84 4.95 -13.48 3.55
CA ALA A 84 4.25 -12.20 3.56
C ALA A 84 3.00 -12.27 2.69
N LEU A 85 2.00 -11.44 2.97
CA LEU A 85 0.79 -11.33 2.16
C LEU A 85 0.24 -9.91 2.14
N GLN A 86 -0.38 -9.56 1.03
CA GLN A 86 -1.19 -8.37 0.86
C GLN A 86 -2.45 -8.71 0.07
N GLU A 87 -3.60 -8.32 0.61
CA GLU A 87 -4.86 -8.34 -0.13
C GLU A 87 -4.84 -7.23 -1.17
N CYS A 88 -5.19 -7.56 -2.41
CA CYS A 88 -5.25 -6.62 -3.52
C CYS A 88 -6.67 -6.07 -3.74
N ASP A 89 -7.61 -6.29 -2.80
CA ASP A 89 -8.93 -5.66 -2.85
C ASP A 89 -8.85 -4.19 -2.39
N TYR A 90 -9.63 -3.33 -3.04
CA TYR A 90 -9.63 -1.91 -2.76
C TYR A 90 -10.19 -1.63 -1.38
N GLY A 91 -9.38 -1.03 -0.50
CA GLY A 91 -9.81 -0.68 0.86
C GLY A 91 -9.67 -1.81 1.91
N SER A 92 -9.09 -2.95 1.55
CA SER A 92 -8.79 -4.10 2.44
C SER A 92 -7.82 -3.81 3.60
N GLY A 93 -7.31 -2.58 3.73
CA GLY A 93 -6.25 -2.28 4.68
C GLY A 93 -4.91 -2.87 4.25
N MET A 94 -4.53 -2.66 2.98
CA MET A 94 -3.23 -3.05 2.42
C MET A 94 -2.06 -2.82 3.38
N GLY A 95 -1.28 -3.87 3.64
CA GLY A 95 -0.15 -3.83 4.56
C GLY A 95 -0.48 -3.94 6.05
N THR A 96 -1.75 -4.13 6.44
CA THR A 96 -2.17 -4.32 7.84
C THR A 96 -2.25 -5.79 8.29
N SER A 97 -1.91 -6.73 7.41
CA SER A 97 -1.94 -8.16 7.73
C SER A 97 -0.90 -8.52 8.80
N LYS A 98 -1.09 -9.68 9.46
CA LYS A 98 -0.08 -10.25 10.38
C LYS A 98 1.27 -10.51 9.69
N TYR A 99 1.28 -10.62 8.37
CA TYR A 99 2.45 -10.90 7.55
C TYR A 99 2.59 -9.77 6.52
N PRO A 100 2.92 -8.54 6.96
CA PRO A 100 2.80 -7.38 6.11
C PRO A 100 3.74 -7.48 4.91
N LEU A 101 3.19 -7.11 3.76
CA LEU A 101 3.89 -6.99 2.49
C LEU A 101 3.68 -5.55 2.00
N TRP A 102 4.76 -4.90 1.61
CA TRP A 102 4.73 -3.56 1.01
C TRP A 102 5.26 -3.62 -0.40
N ILE A 103 4.61 -2.88 -1.30
CA ILE A 103 4.94 -2.88 -2.72
C ILE A 103 5.35 -1.47 -3.10
N SER A 104 6.52 -1.32 -3.70
CA SER A 104 7.00 -0.06 -4.24
C SER A 104 7.39 -0.21 -5.70
N ARG A 105 7.13 0.83 -6.50
CA ARG A 105 7.59 0.89 -7.89
C ARG A 105 9.03 1.39 -7.90
N ILE A 106 9.94 0.59 -8.45
CA ILE A 106 11.36 0.96 -8.65
C ILE A 106 11.71 1.18 -10.12
N GLY A 107 10.85 0.71 -11.02
CA GLY A 107 10.98 0.89 -12.46
C GLY A 107 10.33 2.18 -12.99
N ASN A 108 10.53 2.44 -14.27
CA ASN A 108 9.85 3.52 -14.99
C ASN A 108 8.68 2.98 -15.83
N ALA A 109 7.99 3.86 -16.56
CA ALA A 109 6.84 3.48 -17.39
C ALA A 109 7.17 2.45 -18.49
N TRP A 110 8.44 2.31 -18.88
CA TRP A 110 8.90 1.41 -19.94
C TRP A 110 9.50 0.10 -19.41
N ASN A 111 9.75 0.03 -18.11
CA ASN A 111 10.39 -1.11 -17.46
C ASN A 111 9.74 -1.28 -16.09
N GLU A 112 8.56 -1.89 -16.09
CA GLU A 112 7.78 -2.09 -14.88
C GLU A 112 8.50 -3.06 -13.93
N LYS A 113 9.12 -2.46 -12.90
CA LYS A 113 9.78 -3.17 -11.82
C LYS A 113 9.19 -2.75 -10.49
N TYR A 114 8.96 -3.73 -9.65
CA TYR A 114 8.41 -3.57 -8.33
C TYR A 114 9.37 -4.20 -7.31
N ARG A 115 9.52 -3.54 -6.16
CA ARG A 115 10.16 -4.11 -4.99
C ARG A 115 9.06 -4.51 -4.00
N LEU A 116 9.16 -5.73 -3.50
CA LEU A 116 8.28 -6.29 -2.50
C LEU A 116 9.07 -6.40 -1.19
N ASP A 117 8.74 -5.57 -0.22
CA ASP A 117 9.39 -5.52 1.10
C ASP A 117 8.55 -6.28 2.14
N PHE A 118 9.20 -7.03 3.01
CA PHE A 118 8.56 -7.84 4.05
C PHE A 118 9.50 -8.12 5.22
N HIS A 119 8.97 -8.61 6.35
CA HIS A 119 9.78 -9.02 7.49
C HIS A 119 10.16 -10.50 7.41
N TYR A 120 11.45 -10.82 7.58
CA TYR A 120 11.92 -12.21 7.63
C TYR A 120 13.08 -12.40 8.64
N PRO A 121 13.04 -13.44 9.51
CA PRO A 121 11.90 -14.34 9.77
C PRO A 121 10.67 -13.60 10.32
N ARG A 122 9.50 -14.26 10.34
CA ARG A 122 8.28 -13.76 10.98
C ARG A 122 8.66 -13.35 12.41
N GLU A 123 8.39 -12.10 12.81
CA GLU A 123 8.77 -11.47 14.10
C GLU A 123 10.17 -10.82 14.17
N SER A 124 10.94 -10.86 13.09
CA SER A 124 12.19 -10.10 12.97
C SER A 124 11.94 -8.63 12.66
N SER A 125 12.72 -7.74 13.26
CA SER A 125 12.81 -6.34 12.83
C SER A 125 13.52 -6.18 11.49
N SER A 126 14.25 -7.21 11.05
CA SER A 126 14.97 -7.20 9.77
C SER A 126 14.00 -7.31 8.60
N LYS A 127 14.10 -6.34 7.68
CA LYS A 127 13.35 -6.33 6.43
C LYS A 127 14.14 -7.07 5.36
N SER A 128 13.45 -7.92 4.62
CA SER A 128 13.92 -8.55 3.38
C SER A 128 13.12 -8.00 2.22
N PHE A 129 13.67 -8.13 1.01
CA PHE A 129 12.98 -7.71 -0.20
C PHE A 129 13.21 -8.67 -1.35
N VAL A 130 12.29 -8.65 -2.31
CA VAL A 130 12.46 -9.26 -3.63
C VAL A 130 12.06 -8.26 -4.71
N GLU A 131 12.72 -8.32 -5.86
CA GLU A 131 12.41 -7.48 -7.01
C GLU A 131 11.75 -8.31 -8.09
N VAL A 132 10.65 -7.79 -8.64
CA VAL A 132 9.87 -8.45 -9.69
C VAL A 132 9.73 -7.50 -10.87
N GLY A 133 10.03 -8.01 -12.07
CA GLY A 133 9.80 -7.30 -13.33
C GLY A 133 8.62 -7.92 -14.05
N LEU A 134 7.67 -7.08 -14.48
CA LEU A 134 6.58 -7.51 -15.36
C LEU A 134 7.03 -7.27 -16.80
N LYS A 135 7.05 -8.33 -17.62
CA LYS A 135 7.24 -8.20 -19.06
C LYS A 135 5.87 -8.13 -19.71
N HIS A 136 5.60 -7.03 -20.39
CA HIS A 136 4.44 -6.88 -21.28
C HIS A 136 4.64 -7.68 -22.56
#